data_AF-A0A538EP04-F1
#
_entry.id   AF-A0A538EP04-F1
#
_cell.length_a   1.000
_cell.length_b   1.000
_cell.length_c   1.000
_cell.angle_alpha   90.00
_cell.angle_beta   90.00
_cell.angle_gamma   90.00
#
_symmetry.space_group_name_H-M   'P 1'
#
loop_
_entity.id
_entity.type
_entity.pdbx_description
1 polymer ?
#
loop_
_entity_poly.entity_id
_entity_poly.type
_entity_poly.pdbx_seq_one_letter_code
_entity_poly.pdbx_strand_id
1 'polypeptide(L)'
;MSTLEAVFGRFKTHQAAITFRNRVTSRGFVNANIIEGCDGFRVVLRGIDTFDVGVDLQSEARKEGFAVTLECIQAKQIGIWDGILGHGRDRPSANAIASRAASVGFPGAKLRSDPCGGFEVYVAGFPDQRSAQSWAEAARARGFPDAAAELN
;
A
#
# COMPACT_ATOMS: atom_id res chain seq x y z
N MET A 1 1.71 5.17 -7.14
CA MET A 1 2.14 3.79 -7.44
C MET A 1 1.79 2.98 -6.23
N SER A 2 1.01 1.90 -6.38
CA SER A 2 0.66 1.03 -5.26
C SER A 2 1.90 0.48 -4.58
N THR A 3 1.83 0.42 -3.26
CA THR A 3 2.85 -0.08 -2.35
C THR A 3 2.74 -1.59 -2.10
N LEU A 4 1.79 -2.27 -2.74
CA LEU A 4 1.65 -3.73 -2.65
C LEU A 4 2.60 -4.44 -3.64
N GLU A 5 3.38 -5.39 -3.14
CA GLU A 5 4.23 -6.28 -3.92
C GLU A 5 3.76 -7.73 -3.82
N ALA A 6 3.71 -8.42 -4.96
CA ALA A 6 3.67 -9.88 -4.97
C ALA A 6 5.10 -10.41 -5.08
N VAL A 7 5.62 -10.98 -3.99
CA VAL A 7 6.99 -11.48 -3.90
C VAL A 7 7.01 -12.96 -4.22
N PHE A 8 7.66 -13.32 -5.32
CA PHE A 8 7.76 -14.70 -5.79
C PHE A 8 8.91 -15.46 -5.14
N GLY A 9 9.95 -14.74 -4.69
CA GLY A 9 11.11 -15.37 -4.07
C GLY A 9 12.15 -14.36 -3.63
N ARG A 10 13.04 -14.83 -2.76
CA ARG A 10 14.17 -14.07 -2.18
C ARG A 10 15.46 -14.85 -2.38
N PHE A 11 16.53 -14.17 -2.75
CA PHE A 11 17.78 -14.77 -3.19
C PHE A 11 18.97 -14.00 -2.65
N LYS A 12 20.07 -14.70 -2.35
CA LYS A 12 21.31 -14.07 -1.88
C LYS A 12 22.20 -13.53 -3.02
N THR A 13 22.04 -14.04 -4.23
CA THR A 13 22.84 -13.64 -5.39
C THR A 13 21.97 -13.11 -6.51
N HIS A 14 22.50 -12.14 -7.25
CA HIS A 14 21.79 -11.55 -8.38
C HIS A 14 21.51 -12.60 -9.47
N GLN A 15 22.48 -13.50 -9.73
CA GLN A 15 22.32 -14.55 -10.73
C GLN A 15 21.18 -15.52 -10.41
N ALA A 16 20.99 -15.90 -9.14
CA ALA A 16 19.87 -16.74 -8.74
C ALA A 16 18.52 -16.03 -8.95
N ALA A 17 18.46 -14.73 -8.64
CA ALA A 17 17.27 -13.91 -8.91
C ALA A 17 16.97 -13.79 -10.41
N ILE A 18 18.00 -13.64 -11.27
CA ILE A 18 17.82 -13.63 -12.73
C ILE A 18 17.22 -14.94 -13.23
N THR A 19 17.82 -16.07 -12.86
CA THR A 19 17.33 -17.40 -13.25
C THR A 19 15.88 -17.61 -12.81
N PHE A 20 15.55 -17.22 -11.59
CA PHE A 20 14.19 -17.38 -11.07
C PHE A 20 13.20 -16.42 -11.73
N ARG A 21 13.56 -15.15 -11.94
CA ARG A 21 12.74 -14.18 -12.67
C ARG A 21 12.43 -14.65 -14.08
N ASN A 22 13.38 -15.28 -14.78
CA ASN A 22 13.13 -15.85 -16.11
C ASN A 22 12.13 -17.02 -16.08
N ARG A 23 12.12 -17.81 -15.01
CA ARG A 23 11.09 -18.85 -14.79
C ARG A 23 9.72 -18.23 -14.50
N VAL A 24 9.67 -17.15 -13.74
CA VAL A 24 8.43 -16.42 -13.44
C VAL A 24 7.85 -15.82 -14.73
N THR A 25 8.68 -15.13 -15.53
CA THR A 25 8.22 -14.51 -16.79
C THR A 25 7.83 -15.54 -17.84
N SER A 26 8.50 -16.70 -17.91
CA SER A 26 8.10 -17.78 -18.83
C SER A 26 6.76 -18.42 -18.51
N ARG A 27 6.23 -18.20 -17.30
CA ARG A 27 4.88 -18.59 -16.85
C ARG A 27 3.83 -17.50 -17.03
N GLY A 28 4.14 -16.44 -17.78
CA GLY A 28 3.18 -15.38 -18.13
C GLY A 28 3.21 -14.16 -17.20
N PHE A 29 3.98 -14.20 -16.11
CA PHE A 29 4.17 -13.06 -15.19
C PHE A 29 5.22 -12.07 -15.74
N VAL A 30 4.95 -11.49 -16.91
CA VAL A 30 5.93 -10.77 -17.74
C VAL A 30 6.55 -9.52 -17.10
N ASN A 31 5.88 -8.93 -16.10
CA ASN A 31 6.35 -7.71 -15.41
C ASN A 31 7.15 -8.01 -14.13
N ALA A 32 7.63 -9.24 -13.94
CA ALA A 32 8.42 -9.60 -12.77
C ALA A 32 9.79 -8.90 -12.77
N ASN A 33 10.06 -8.16 -11.71
CA ASN A 33 11.25 -7.34 -11.53
C ASN A 33 12.14 -7.87 -10.40
N ILE A 34 13.44 -7.57 -10.48
CA ILE A 34 14.39 -7.85 -9.41
C ILE A 34 14.60 -6.57 -8.61
N ILE A 35 14.38 -6.64 -7.30
CA ILE A 35 14.64 -5.54 -6.37
C ILE A 35 15.80 -5.94 -5.47
N GLU A 36 16.86 -5.14 -5.50
CA GLU A 36 17.98 -5.25 -4.57
C GLU A 36 17.60 -4.60 -3.24
N GLY A 37 17.99 -5.25 -2.14
CA GLY A 37 17.88 -4.72 -0.79
C GLY A 37 19.11 -5.12 0.03
N CYS A 38 19.16 -4.68 1.28
CA CYS A 38 20.34 -4.86 2.14
C CYS A 38 20.76 -6.34 2.31
N ASP A 39 19.81 -7.27 2.28
CA ASP A 39 20.04 -8.69 2.55
C ASP A 39 19.98 -9.60 1.31
N GLY A 40 19.97 -9.01 0.11
CA GLY A 40 19.97 -9.72 -1.17
C GLY A 40 18.94 -9.19 -2.18
N PHE A 41 18.39 -10.09 -2.97
CA PHE A 41 17.54 -9.79 -4.13
C PHE A 41 16.16 -10.41 -3.97
N ARG A 42 15.12 -9.70 -4.41
CA ARG A 42 13.73 -10.18 -4.41
C ARG A 42 13.20 -10.17 -5.83
N VAL A 43 12.47 -11.20 -6.23
CA VAL A 43 11.74 -11.23 -7.49
C VAL A 43 10.29 -10.88 -7.19
N VAL A 44 9.81 -9.76 -7.73
CA VAL A 44 8.51 -9.18 -7.35
C VAL A 44 7.70 -8.74 -8.57
N LEU A 45 6.38 -8.75 -8.44
CA LEU A 45 5.47 -7.96 -9.27
C LEU A 45 5.01 -6.72 -8.47
N ARG A 46 5.08 -5.55 -9.11
CA ARG A 46 4.65 -4.25 -8.58
C ARG A 46 3.50 -3.68 -9.40
N GLY A 47 2.87 -2.62 -8.90
CA GLY A 47 1.75 -1.96 -9.58
C GLY A 47 0.43 -2.70 -9.37
N ILE A 48 0.28 -3.37 -8.23
CA ILE A 48 -0.94 -4.09 -7.87
C ILE A 48 -1.88 -3.09 -7.20
N ASP A 49 -2.86 -2.57 -7.95
CA ASP A 49 -3.64 -1.41 -7.50
C ASP A 49 -4.51 -1.66 -6.27
N THR A 50 -4.99 -2.89 -6.07
CA THR A 50 -5.85 -3.26 -4.95
C THR A 50 -5.40 -4.57 -4.30
N PHE A 51 -5.73 -4.76 -3.03
CA PHE A 51 -5.46 -6.01 -2.33
C PHE A 51 -6.13 -7.21 -3.02
N ASP A 52 -7.38 -7.05 -3.48
CA ASP A 52 -8.13 -8.11 -4.15
C ASP A 52 -7.44 -8.56 -5.45
N VAL A 53 -6.93 -7.62 -6.27
CA VAL A 53 -6.10 -7.95 -7.45
C VAL A 53 -4.82 -8.68 -7.04
N GLY A 54 -4.23 -8.32 -5.90
CA GLY A 54 -3.10 -9.04 -5.33
C GLY A 54 -3.44 -10.48 -4.95
N VAL A 55 -4.59 -10.71 -4.32
CA VAL A 55 -5.07 -12.05 -3.92
C VAL A 55 -5.31 -12.93 -5.15
N ASP A 56 -5.94 -12.38 -6.19
CA ASP A 56 -6.16 -13.08 -7.45
C ASP A 56 -4.82 -13.45 -8.10
N LEU A 57 -3.89 -12.49 -8.20
CA LEU A 57 -2.53 -12.74 -8.71
C LEU A 57 -1.80 -13.82 -7.92
N GLN A 58 -1.90 -13.79 -6.58
CA GLN A 58 -1.30 -14.79 -5.71
C GLN A 58 -1.90 -16.18 -5.98
N SER A 59 -3.22 -16.26 -6.15
CA SER A 59 -3.91 -17.52 -6.49
C SER A 59 -3.40 -18.11 -7.80
N GLU A 60 -3.34 -17.30 -8.86
CA GLU A 60 -2.83 -17.74 -10.16
C GLU A 60 -1.35 -18.18 -10.10
N ALA A 61 -0.50 -17.42 -9.41
CA ALA A 61 0.90 -17.79 -9.26
C ALA A 61 1.10 -19.08 -8.44
N ARG A 62 0.26 -19.33 -7.44
CA ARG A 62 0.27 -20.58 -6.67
C ARG A 62 -0.14 -21.78 -7.52
N LYS A 63 -1.10 -21.62 -8.44
CA LYS A 63 -1.46 -22.68 -9.41
C LYS A 63 -0.29 -23.04 -10.32
N GLU A 64 0.55 -22.07 -10.67
CA GLU A 64 1.80 -22.27 -11.43
C GLU A 64 2.98 -22.78 -10.58
N GLY A 65 2.74 -23.09 -9.30
CA GLY A 65 3.74 -23.68 -8.40
C GLY A 65 4.70 -22.66 -7.77
N PHE A 66 4.36 -21.38 -7.74
CA PHE A 66 5.13 -20.36 -7.03
C PHE A 66 4.57 -20.11 -5.62
N ALA A 67 5.45 -20.09 -4.62
CA ALA A 67 5.09 -19.76 -3.24
C ALA A 67 5.04 -18.23 -3.02
N VAL A 68 4.13 -17.56 -3.72
CA VAL A 68 4.03 -16.09 -3.70
C VAL A 68 3.45 -15.57 -2.37
N THR A 69 4.07 -14.53 -1.83
CA THR A 69 3.57 -13.72 -0.71
C THR A 69 3.12 -12.36 -1.20
N LEU A 70 2.07 -11.80 -0.59
CA LEU A 70 1.70 -10.41 -0.76
C LEU A 70 2.31 -9.61 0.38
N GLU A 71 3.07 -8.59 0.05
CA GLU A 71 3.82 -7.80 1.00
C GLU A 71 3.47 -6.33 0.83
N CYS A 72 3.02 -5.73 1.93
CA CYS A 72 2.73 -4.31 1.99
C CYS A 72 4.05 -3.55 2.17
N ILE A 73 4.37 -2.64 1.26
CA ILE A 73 5.53 -1.77 1.41
C ILE A 73 5.09 -0.50 2.13
N GLN A 74 5.54 -0.32 3.36
CA GLN A 74 5.39 0.96 4.01
C GLN A 74 6.41 1.94 3.42
N ALA A 75 5.95 3.14 3.06
CA ALA A 75 6.86 4.23 2.72
C ALA A 75 7.73 4.59 3.93
N LYS A 76 8.93 5.11 3.69
CA LYS A 76 9.82 5.56 4.76
C LYS A 76 9.14 6.67 5.55
N GLN A 77 9.13 6.54 6.88
CA GLN A 77 8.64 7.58 7.75
C GLN A 77 9.48 8.86 7.63
N ILE A 78 8.84 10.01 7.44
CA ILE A 78 9.43 11.35 7.32
C ILE A 78 9.30 12.18 8.61
N GLY A 79 8.67 11.64 9.66
CA GLY A 79 8.54 12.26 10.97
C GLY A 79 7.42 13.27 11.08
N ILE A 80 6.39 13.18 10.23
CA ILE A 80 5.24 14.10 10.20
C ILE A 80 4.00 13.37 10.69
N TRP A 81 3.24 13.97 11.59
CA TRP A 81 1.96 13.41 12.00
C TRP A 81 0.87 13.75 10.98
N ASP A 82 0.20 12.72 10.51
CA ASP A 82 -0.95 12.80 9.61
C ASP A 82 -2.22 12.34 10.35
N GLY A 83 -3.35 12.89 9.94
CA GLY A 83 -4.67 12.45 10.35
C GLY A 83 -5.31 11.63 9.24
N ILE A 84 -5.62 10.37 9.50
CA ILE A 84 -6.24 9.45 8.56
C ILE A 84 -7.76 9.52 8.71
N LEU A 85 -8.50 9.57 7.61
CA LEU A 85 -9.98 9.55 7.59
C LEU A 85 -10.53 8.16 7.31
N GLY A 86 -9.72 7.30 6.70
CA GLY A 86 -10.07 5.94 6.32
C GLY A 86 -9.44 5.55 4.98
N HIS A 87 -9.83 4.38 4.50
CA HIS A 87 -9.23 3.71 3.36
C HIS A 87 -10.28 3.39 2.30
N GLY A 88 -9.95 3.63 1.04
CA GLY A 88 -10.75 3.22 -0.12
C GLY A 88 -10.05 2.09 -0.87
N ARG A 89 -10.81 1.07 -1.28
CA ARG A 89 -10.30 -0.05 -2.09
C ARG A 89 -9.78 0.39 -3.45
N ASP A 90 -10.31 1.50 -3.96
CA ASP A 90 -9.98 2.07 -5.25
C ASP A 90 -10.05 3.61 -5.19
N ARG A 91 -9.69 4.27 -6.28
CA ARG A 91 -9.65 5.73 -6.34
C ARG A 91 -11.05 6.35 -6.19
N PRO A 92 -12.12 5.82 -6.82
CA PRO A 92 -13.48 6.33 -6.62
C PRO A 92 -13.95 6.27 -5.16
N SER A 93 -13.77 5.14 -4.47
CA SER A 93 -14.16 4.98 -3.06
C SER A 93 -13.37 5.92 -2.14
N ALA A 94 -12.07 6.06 -2.36
CA ALA A 94 -11.26 7.02 -1.59
C ALA A 94 -11.64 8.48 -1.88
N ASN A 95 -11.96 8.83 -3.13
CA ASN A 95 -12.47 10.16 -3.47
C ASN A 95 -13.83 10.45 -2.82
N ALA A 96 -14.69 9.44 -2.65
CA ALA A 96 -15.95 9.59 -1.94
C ALA A 96 -15.73 9.93 -0.45
N ILE A 97 -14.75 9.30 0.20
CA ILE A 97 -14.33 9.63 1.58
C ILE A 97 -13.82 11.07 1.65
N ALA A 98 -12.90 11.47 0.76
CA ALA A 98 -12.35 12.83 0.73
C ALA A 98 -13.43 13.90 0.46
N SER A 99 -14.37 13.62 -0.44
CA SER A 99 -15.49 14.52 -0.75
C SER A 99 -16.44 14.66 0.44
N ARG A 100 -16.74 13.54 1.12
CA ARG A 100 -17.52 13.56 2.36
C ARG A 100 -16.80 14.37 3.44
N ALA A 101 -15.49 14.19 3.61
CA ALA A 101 -14.69 14.90 4.59
C ALA A 101 -14.76 16.42 4.39
N ALA A 102 -14.61 16.88 3.14
CA ALA A 102 -14.80 18.29 2.80
C ALA A 102 -16.20 18.79 3.16
N SER A 103 -17.25 18.01 2.90
CA SER A 103 -18.64 18.39 3.20
C SER A 103 -18.97 18.52 4.70
N VAL A 104 -18.19 17.87 5.57
CA VAL A 104 -18.41 17.88 7.03
C VAL A 104 -17.31 18.59 7.82
N GLY A 105 -16.58 19.49 7.15
CA GLY A 105 -15.65 20.42 7.79
C GLY A 105 -14.23 19.90 7.97
N PHE A 106 -13.81 18.93 7.16
CA PHE A 106 -12.41 18.49 7.03
C PHE A 106 -11.90 18.72 5.60
N PRO A 107 -11.72 19.99 5.18
CA PRO A 107 -11.15 20.29 3.88
C PRO A 107 -9.68 19.88 3.81
N GLY A 108 -9.16 19.68 2.60
CA GLY A 108 -7.74 19.39 2.39
C GLY A 108 -7.33 17.92 2.54
N ALA A 109 -8.29 17.00 2.65
CA ALA A 109 -8.05 15.57 2.54
C ALA A 109 -7.40 15.22 1.20
N LYS A 110 -6.31 14.47 1.24
CA LYS A 110 -5.54 13.99 0.10
C LYS A 110 -5.61 12.48 0.03
N LEU A 111 -5.32 11.93 -1.15
CA LEU A 111 -5.22 10.49 -1.35
C LEU A 111 -3.74 10.12 -1.51
N ARG A 112 -3.31 9.06 -0.83
CA ARG A 112 -2.05 8.38 -1.11
C ARG A 112 -2.28 6.89 -1.31
N SER A 113 -1.34 6.20 -1.95
CA SER A 113 -1.42 4.75 -2.08
C SER A 113 -1.28 4.10 -0.70
N ASP A 114 -2.20 3.19 -0.38
CA ASP A 114 -2.17 2.42 0.86
C ASP A 114 -1.07 1.35 0.79
N PRO A 115 -0.27 1.13 1.85
CA PRO A 115 0.75 0.08 1.91
C PRO A 115 0.29 -1.27 1.38
N CYS A 116 -0.96 -1.66 1.64
CA CYS A 116 -1.51 -2.96 1.28
C CYS A 116 -2.39 -2.96 0.02
N GLY A 117 -2.33 -1.90 -0.78
CA GLY A 117 -3.16 -1.71 -1.97
C GLY A 117 -4.45 -0.96 -1.67
N GLY A 118 -4.95 -0.24 -2.67
CA GLY A 118 -5.98 0.79 -2.48
C GLY A 118 -5.38 2.15 -2.14
N PHE A 119 -6.18 2.98 -1.47
CA PHE A 119 -5.84 4.37 -1.18
C PHE A 119 -6.23 4.74 0.24
N GLU A 120 -5.31 5.40 0.92
CA GLU A 120 -5.58 6.05 2.19
C GLU A 120 -5.97 7.52 1.97
N VAL A 121 -6.95 7.98 2.74
CA VAL A 121 -7.39 9.38 2.73
C VAL A 121 -6.89 10.06 3.99
N TYR A 122 -6.07 11.09 3.83
CA TYR A 122 -5.32 11.69 4.93
C TYR A 122 -5.26 13.22 4.87
N VAL A 123 -5.05 13.85 6.02
CA VAL A 123 -4.74 15.28 6.18
C VAL A 123 -3.36 15.38 6.80
N ALA A 124 -2.44 16.08 6.14
CA ALA A 124 -1.04 16.11 6.55
C ALA A 124 -0.70 17.30 7.44
N GLY A 125 0.36 17.14 8.23
CA GLY A 125 1.09 18.27 8.82
C GLY A 125 0.62 18.69 10.21
N PHE A 126 0.18 17.73 11.03
CA PHE A 126 -0.04 18.00 12.45
C PHE A 126 1.29 18.22 13.17
N PRO A 127 1.37 19.20 14.10
CA PRO A 127 2.62 19.56 14.76
C PRO A 127 3.12 18.45 15.70
N ASP A 128 2.21 17.63 16.24
CA ASP A 128 2.52 16.53 17.13
C ASP A 128 1.42 15.46 17.15
N GLN A 129 1.71 14.34 17.80
CA GLN A 129 0.79 13.22 17.98
C GLN A 129 -0.52 13.64 18.63
N ARG A 130 -0.46 14.52 19.63
CA ARG A 130 -1.64 14.93 20.41
C ARG A 130 -2.62 15.67 19.51
N SER A 131 -2.12 16.60 18.70
CA SER A 131 -2.92 17.39 17.77
C SER A 131 -3.58 16.51 16.71
N ALA A 132 -2.83 15.55 16.16
CA ALA A 132 -3.38 14.56 15.23
C ALA A 132 -4.45 13.67 15.89
N GLN A 133 -4.22 13.23 17.13
CA GLN A 133 -5.15 12.38 17.86
C GLN A 133 -6.47 13.10 18.17
N SER A 134 -6.41 14.34 18.67
CA SER A 134 -7.61 15.14 18.93
C SER A 134 -8.40 15.42 17.65
N TRP A 135 -7.69 15.61 16.53
CA TRP A 135 -8.34 15.74 15.23
C TRP A 135 -9.03 14.45 14.80
N ALA A 136 -8.39 13.29 14.98
CA ALA A 136 -8.95 11.99 14.64
C ALA A 136 -10.19 11.67 15.50
N GLU A 137 -10.19 12.04 16.78
CA GLU A 137 -11.37 11.97 17.66
C GLU A 137 -12.54 12.81 17.13
N ALA A 138 -12.28 14.04 16.70
CA ALA A 138 -13.29 14.90 16.09
C ALA A 138 -13.82 14.31 14.76
N ALA A 139 -12.96 13.69 13.96
CA ALA A 139 -13.35 13.01 12.72
C ALA A 139 -14.24 11.78 13.00
N ARG A 140 -13.91 10.97 14.00
CA ARG A 140 -14.75 9.86 14.47
C ARG A 140 -16.13 10.34 14.89
N ALA A 141 -16.21 11.43 15.66
CA ALA A 141 -17.48 12.02 16.07
C ALA A 141 -18.34 12.54 14.89
N ARG A 142 -17.74 12.77 13.72
CA ARG A 142 -18.40 13.22 12.49
C ARG A 142 -18.61 12.11 11.45
N GLY A 143 -18.46 10.86 11.89
CA GLY A 143 -18.83 9.68 11.11
C GLY A 143 -17.72 9.10 10.24
N PHE A 144 -16.45 9.36 10.58
CA PHE A 144 -15.27 8.62 10.08
C PHE A 144 -14.78 7.65 11.16
N PRO A 145 -15.42 6.47 11.33
CA PRO A 145 -15.13 5.57 12.45
C PRO A 145 -13.67 5.10 12.48
N ASP A 146 -13.03 5.01 11.31
CA ASP A 146 -11.66 4.55 11.14
C ASP A 146 -10.62 5.67 11.26
N ALA A 147 -11.04 6.89 11.64
CA ALA A 147 -10.11 8.00 11.69
C ALA A 147 -9.05 7.83 12.79
N ALA A 148 -7.78 8.02 12.42
CA ALA A 148 -6.61 7.73 13.25
C ALA A 148 -5.52 8.80 13.11
N ALA A 149 -4.60 8.84 14.08
CA ALA A 149 -3.37 9.62 13.98
C ALA A 149 -2.22 8.68 13.62
N GLU A 150 -1.50 8.99 12.55
CA GLU A 150 -0.40 8.16 12.07
C GLU A 150 0.89 8.96 11.90
N LEU A 151 2.01 8.38 12.33
CA LEU A 151 3.32 8.94 12.07
C LEU A 151 3.75 8.52 10.68
N ASN A 152 3.77 9.49 9.78
CA ASN A 152 4.26 9.37 8.41
C ASN A 152 5.72 9.73 8.30
#